data_AF-A0A4V2LR65-F1
#
_entry.id   AF-A0A4V2LR65-F1
#
_cell.length_a   1.000
_cell.length_b   1.000
_cell.length_c   1.000
_cell.angle_alpha   90.00
_cell.angle_beta   90.00
_cell.angle_gamma   90.00
#
_symmetry.space_group_name_H-M   'P 1'
#
loop_
_entity.id
_entity.type
_entity.pdbx_description
1 polymer ?
#
loop_
_entity_poly.entity_id
_entity_poly.type
_entity_poly.pdbx_seq_one_letter_code
_entity_poly.pdbx_strand_id
1 'polypeptide(L)' 'MLKQNLNIKDQFGIKYSIQATVDHHFGASQSCAHVKYITVDGEDIRPSFDMFFQSTSSGKIFKII' A
#
# COMPACT_ATOMS: atom_id res chain seq x y z
N MET A 1 -6.80 -10.85 9.24
CA MET A 1 -6.18 -9.94 8.26
C MET A 1 -4.80 -10.48 7.95
N LEU A 2 -4.42 -10.56 6.68
CA LEU A 2 -3.15 -11.16 6.25
C LEU A 2 -2.14 -10.05 5.98
N LYS A 3 -0.87 -10.30 6.34
CA LYS A 3 0.24 -9.38 6.06
C LYS A 3 1.00 -9.90 4.86
N GLN A 4 1.21 -9.04 3.87
CA GLN A 4 1.91 -9.37 2.63
C GLN A 4 2.97 -8.30 2.34
N ASN A 5 4.16 -8.72 1.90
CA ASN A 5 5.15 -7.77 1.42
C ASN A 5 4.78 -7.34 0.00
N LEU A 6 4.67 -6.03 -0.22
CA LEU A 6 4.37 -5.40 -1.51
C LEU A 6 5.45 -4.38 -1.86
N ASN A 7 5.63 -4.17 -3.16
CA ASN A 7 6.44 -3.08 -3.65
C ASN A 7 5.53 -1.88 -3.96
N ILE A 8 5.98 -0.71 -3.53
CA ILE A 8 5.32 0.56 -3.82
C ILE A 8 6.34 1.51 -4.45
N LYS A 9 5.85 2.56 -5.11
CA LYS A 9 6.64 3.71 -5.51
C LYS A 9 6.02 4.99 -4.99
N ASP A 10 6.83 6.00 -4.69
CA ASP A 10 6.35 7.34 -4.39
C ASP A 10 6.13 8.18 -5.67
N GLN A 11 5.71 9.43 -5.49
CA GLN A 11 5.47 10.37 -6.59
C GLN A 11 6.73 10.77 -7.37
N PHE A 12 7.92 10.51 -6.82
CA PHE A 12 9.21 10.78 -7.46
C PHE A 12 9.78 9.53 -8.14
N GLY A 13 9.09 8.38 -8.04
CA GLY A 13 9.48 7.11 -8.64
C GLY A 13 10.43 6.27 -7.78
N ILE A 14 10.72 6.69 -6.54
CA ILE A 14 11.52 5.90 -5.60
C ILE A 14 10.71 4.69 -5.16
N LYS A 15 11.33 3.51 -5.21
CA LYS A 15 10.69 2.23 -4.88
C LYS A 15 10.97 1.83 -3.44
N TYR A 16 9.97 1.25 -2.79
CA TYR A 16 10.04 0.75 -1.43
C TYR A 16 9.42 -0.65 -1.36
N SER A 17 9.98 -1.52 -0.53
CA SER A 17 9.36 -2.78 -0.16
C SER A 17 8.78 -2.64 1.24
N ILE A 18 7.46 -2.82 1.36
CA ILE A 18 6.72 -2.53 2.59
C ILE A 18 5.82 -3.70 2.96
N GLN A 19 5.35 -3.70 4.21
CA GLN A 19 4.30 -4.61 4.65
C GLN A 19 2.94 -3.96 4.42
N ALA A 20 2.07 -4.66 3.72
CA ALA A 20 0.68 -4.28 3.52
C ALA A 20 -0.25 -5.26 4.21
N THR A 21 -1.38 -4.75 4.66
CA THR A 21 -2.47 -5.58 5.19
C THR A 21 -3.50 -5.79 4.10
N VAL A 22 -3.78 -7.06 3.80
CA VAL A 22 -4.67 -7.49 2.73
C VAL A 22 -5.85 -8.29 3.28
N ASP A 23 -6.93 -8.35 2.51
CA ASP A 23 -8.04 -9.25 2.80
C ASP A 23 -7.71 -10.72 2.45
N HIS A 24 -8.61 -11.63 2.80
CA HIS A 24 -8.42 -13.07 2.57
C HIS A 24 -8.47 -13.47 1.09
N HIS A 25 -9.09 -12.66 0.22
CA HIS A 25 -9.21 -12.92 -1.21
C HIS A 25 -7.95 -12.49 -1.99
N PHE A 26 -7.05 -11.74 -1.37
CA PHE A 26 -5.79 -11.34 -1.99
C PHE A 26 -4.98 -12.52 -2.54
N GLY A 27 -4.96 -13.66 -1.86
CA GLY A 27 -4.21 -14.85 -2.34
C GLY A 27 -4.72 -15.42 -3.66
N ALA A 28 -6.02 -15.27 -3.96
CA ALA A 28 -6.65 -15.83 -5.16
C ALA A 28 -6.53 -14.93 -6.39
N SER A 29 -6.60 -13.60 -6.20
CA SER A 29 -6.58 -12.64 -7.32
C SER A 29 -5.29 -11.83 -7.43
N GLN A 30 -4.51 -11.75 -6.33
CA GLN A 30 -3.37 -10.84 -6.16
C GLN A 30 -3.69 -9.39 -6.56
N SER A 31 -4.97 -9.01 -6.52
CA SER A 31 -5.42 -7.69 -6.95
C SER A 31 -5.17 -6.65 -5.87
N CYS A 32 -4.69 -5.48 -6.30
CA CYS A 32 -4.51 -4.33 -5.41
C CYS A 32 -5.82 -3.91 -4.73
N ALA A 33 -6.98 -4.20 -5.32
CA ALA A 33 -8.29 -3.91 -4.73
C ALA A 33 -8.53 -4.58 -3.36
N HIS A 34 -7.79 -5.65 -3.07
CA HIS A 34 -7.87 -6.38 -1.80
C HIS A 34 -6.89 -5.86 -0.73
N VAL A 35 -6.13 -4.80 -1.04
CA VAL A 35 -5.23 -4.14 -0.09
C VAL A 35 -6.05 -3.20 0.80
N LYS A 36 -6.03 -3.42 2.11
CA LYS A 36 -6.75 -2.60 3.08
C LYS A 36 -5.99 -1.34 3.46
N TYR A 37 -4.69 -1.50 3.72
CA TYR A 37 -3.77 -0.40 4.01
C TYR A 37 -2.32 -0.87 3.84
N ILE A 38 -1.43 0.08 3.65
CA ILE A 38 0.02 -0.11 3.69
C ILE A 38 0.58 0.49 4.97
N THR A 39 1.65 -0.07 5.51
CA THR A 39 2.38 0.52 6.64
C THR A 39 3.70 1.10 6.14
N VAL A 40 3.87 2.41 6.22
CA VAL A 40 5.08 3.14 5.81
C VAL A 40 5.54 4.02 6.96
N ASP A 41 6.80 3.90 7.39
CA ASP A 41 7.38 4.70 8.47
C ASP A 41 6.55 4.68 9.78
N GLY A 42 5.85 3.57 10.05
CA GLY A 42 4.97 3.41 11.22
C GLY A 42 3.56 4.00 11.05
N GLU A 43 3.25 4.57 9.88
CA GLU A 43 1.93 5.09 9.52
C GLU A 43 1.13 4.05 8.72
N ASP A 44 -0.08 3.74 9.17
CA ASP A 44 -1.03 2.90 8.43
C ASP A 44 -1.87 3.77 7.47
N ILE A 45 -1.58 3.65 6.18
CA ILE A 45 -2.16 4.48 5.12
C ILE A 45 -3.19 3.68 4.34
N ARG A 46 -4.43 4.17 4.29
CA ARG A 46 -5.54 3.56 3.54
C ARG A 46 -5.55 4.04 2.08
N PRO A 47 -6.00 3.21 1.13
CA PRO A 47 -6.13 3.63 -0.26
C PRO A 47 -7.28 4.64 -0.43
N SER A 48 -7.05 5.60 -1.32
CA SER A 48 -8.09 6.48 -1.89
C SER A 48 -8.76 5.82 -3.11
N PHE A 49 -9.68 6.53 -3.78
CA PHE A 49 -10.48 6.02 -4.89
C PHE A 49 -9.67 5.40 -6.04
N ASP A 50 -8.46 5.90 -6.31
CA ASP A 50 -7.58 5.40 -7.38
C ASP A 50 -6.43 4.51 -6.88
N MET A 51 -6.55 3.92 -5.68
CA MET A 51 -5.51 3.11 -5.04
C MET A 51 -4.19 3.89 -4.80
N PHE A 52 -4.29 5.20 -4.58
CA PHE A 52 -3.19 6.00 -4.05
C PHE A 52 -3.22 6.03 -2.52
N PHE A 53 -2.04 6.02 -1.92
CA PHE A 53 -1.84 6.00 -0.48
C PHE A 53 -1.09 7.27 -0.09
N GLN A 54 -1.78 8.24 0.51
CA GLN A 54 -1.16 9.51 0.91
C GLN A 54 -0.79 9.47 2.39
N SER A 55 0.51 9.63 2.67
CA SER A 55 1.01 9.78 4.03
C SER A 55 0.67 11.17 4.56
N THR A 56 0.09 11.21 5.75
CA THR A 56 -0.18 12.43 6.51
C THR A 56 1.08 12.97 7.19
N SER A 57 2.02 12.08 7.54
CA SER A 57 3.27 12.45 8.21
C SER A 57 4.29 13.10 7.25
N SER A 58 4.46 12.53 6.05
CA SER A 58 5.46 12.97 5.08
C SER A 58 4.90 13.75 3.90
N GLY A 59 3.58 13.74 3.69
CA GLY A 59 2.93 14.29 2.50
C GLY A 59 3.20 13.50 1.22
N LYS A 60 3.91 12.36 1.30
CA LYS A 60 4.19 11.51 0.14
C LYS A 60 2.95 10.78 -0.35
N ILE A 61 2.91 10.54 -1.65
CA ILE A 61 1.85 9.76 -2.30
C ILE A 61 2.48 8.51 -2.87
N PHE A 62 1.98 7.36 -2.43
CA PHE A 62 2.46 6.06 -2.86
C PHE A 62 1.45 5.35 -3.77
N LYS A 63 1.98 4.49 -4.64
CA LYS A 63 1.22 3.58 -5.49
C LYS A 63 1.89 2.20 -5.51
N ILE A 64 1.10 1.13 -5.51
CA ILE A 64 1.60 -0.25 -5.64
C ILE A 64 2.13 -0.49 -7.06
N ILE A 65 3.21 -1.26 -7.20
CA ILE A 65 3.85 -1.64 -8.47
C ILE A 65 3.94 -3.14 -8.68
#